data_AF-A0A7C5HW09-F1
#
_entry.id   AF-A0A7C5HW09-F1
#
_cell.length_a   1.000
_cell.length_b   1.000
_cell.length_c   1.000
_cell.angle_alpha   90.00
_cell.angle_beta   90.00
_cell.angle_gamma   90.00
#
_symmetry.space_group_name_H-M   'P 1'
#
loop_
_entity.id
_entity.type
_entity.pdbx_description
1 polymer ?
#
loop_
_entity_poly.entity_id
_entity_poly.type
_entity_poly.pdbx_seq_one_letter_code
_entity_poly.pdbx_strand_id
1 'polypeptide(L)'
;MKLLFQCVKRYSPWMIAGGIALSYTPCLYAAESGTQPISWFFLCASMFGGLALFLYGMEKMSTGLKRTAGNRMRSILAALTRNRVIAMFVGAFITMVIQSSSATTVMLVSFVQAGLMTFVQSMGVILGADIGTTVTAQLIAFKLTDYALLMIGIGFSLHMFGKRGMTKNVGDVSVGFGILFFGMKLMSDAMKPLRTYAVFIDTMREMENPFFGILIGALFTSLVQSSSATTGVVIVLAQQGLLTLEAGIPLVFGANIGTCITAGLASIGTSREAKRVAMAHAIHMELMDLLKQIVVYSSNIAKTFLVKCQADKH
;
A
#
# COMPACT_ATOMS: atom_id res chain seq x y z
N MET A 1 -29.61 12.86 -28.45
CA MET A 1 -30.42 13.53 -27.41
C MET A 1 -31.36 12.59 -26.65
N LYS A 2 -32.08 11.65 -27.29
CA LYS A 2 -32.94 10.65 -26.60
C LYS A 2 -32.19 9.66 -25.68
N LEU A 3 -30.95 9.28 -26.02
CA LEU A 3 -30.08 8.44 -25.17
C LEU A 3 -29.55 9.15 -23.91
N LEU A 4 -29.36 10.48 -23.99
CA LEU A 4 -28.95 11.32 -22.85
C LEU A 4 -30.05 11.39 -21.78
N PHE A 5 -31.32 11.43 -22.19
CA PHE A 5 -32.47 11.44 -21.27
C PHE A 5 -32.74 10.08 -20.61
N GLN A 6 -32.48 8.96 -21.30
CA GLN A 6 -32.64 7.61 -20.73
C GLN A 6 -31.55 7.27 -19.71
N CYS A 7 -30.34 7.80 -19.87
CA CYS A 7 -29.24 7.57 -18.92
C CYS A 7 -29.42 8.35 -17.62
N VAL A 8 -29.95 9.58 -17.69
CA VAL A 8 -30.26 10.40 -16.50
C VAL A 8 -31.43 9.81 -15.71
N LYS A 9 -32.51 9.36 -16.37
CA LYS A 9 -33.69 8.80 -15.68
C LYS A 9 -33.41 7.52 -14.88
N ARG A 10 -32.38 6.74 -15.24
CA ARG A 10 -32.07 5.47 -14.56
C ARG A 10 -31.23 5.62 -13.29
N TYR A 11 -30.59 6.77 -13.09
CA TYR A 11 -29.78 7.09 -11.89
C TYR A 11 -30.34 8.24 -11.04
N SER A 12 -31.47 8.84 -11.45
CA SER A 12 -31.99 10.10 -10.88
C SER A 12 -32.66 10.03 -9.50
N PRO A 13 -33.23 8.92 -8.97
CA PRO A 13 -33.84 8.99 -7.64
C PRO A 13 -32.80 9.05 -6.51
N TRP A 14 -31.64 8.42 -6.68
CA TRP A 14 -30.62 8.28 -5.62
C TRP A 14 -29.63 9.45 -5.57
N MET A 15 -29.32 10.08 -6.71
CA MET A 15 -28.39 11.24 -6.73
C MET A 15 -29.05 12.55 -6.28
N ILE A 16 -30.37 12.70 -6.44
CA ILE A 16 -31.09 13.89 -5.95
C ILE A 16 -31.38 13.75 -4.45
N ALA A 17 -31.66 12.54 -3.95
CA ALA A 17 -31.79 12.28 -2.51
C ALA A 17 -30.46 12.46 -1.76
N GLY A 18 -29.34 12.03 -2.35
CA GLY A 18 -28.00 12.24 -1.76
C GLY A 18 -27.49 13.69 -1.84
N GLY A 19 -27.87 14.42 -2.88
CA GLY A 19 -27.50 15.83 -3.06
C GLY A 19 -28.23 16.79 -2.12
N ILE A 20 -29.49 16.49 -1.78
CA ILE A 20 -30.28 17.31 -0.85
C ILE A 20 -29.94 17.01 0.62
N ALA A 21 -29.44 15.79 0.93
CA ALA A 21 -28.94 15.46 2.27
C ALA A 21 -27.61 16.18 2.62
N LEU A 22 -26.82 16.58 1.60
CA LEU A 22 -25.56 17.31 1.79
C LEU A 22 -25.72 18.84 1.86
N SER A 23 -26.89 19.38 1.53
CA SER A 23 -27.18 20.81 1.65
C SER A 23 -27.68 21.26 3.04
N TYR A 24 -27.92 20.33 3.97
CA TYR A 24 -28.37 20.64 5.34
C TYR A 24 -27.32 20.44 6.44
N THR A 25 -26.05 20.21 6.08
CA THR A 25 -24.96 20.08 7.06
C THR A 25 -24.19 21.36 7.43
N PRO A 26 -24.71 22.60 7.37
CA PRO A 26 -24.05 23.72 8.07
C PRO A 26 -24.16 23.69 9.61
N CYS A 27 -24.87 22.73 10.22
CA CYS A 27 -25.15 22.74 11.67
C CYS A 27 -24.30 21.79 12.54
N LEU A 28 -23.23 21.18 12.00
CA LEU A 28 -22.29 20.37 12.79
C LEU A 28 -20.92 21.03 13.02
N TYR A 29 -20.75 22.26 12.55
CA TYR A 29 -19.61 23.12 12.88
C TYR A 29 -20.07 24.28 13.76
N ALA A 30 -20.54 23.95 14.97
CA ALA A 30 -20.42 24.89 16.08
C ALA A 30 -18.98 24.77 16.58
N ALA A 31 -18.17 25.77 16.25
CA ALA A 31 -16.87 25.96 16.86
C ALA A 31 -17.09 26.29 18.35
N GLU A 32 -16.92 25.29 19.22
CA GLU A 32 -16.67 25.54 20.64
C GLU A 32 -15.17 25.39 20.92
N SER A 33 -14.58 26.52 21.28
CA SER A 33 -13.30 26.64 21.96
C SER A 33 -13.37 25.91 23.32
N GLY A 34 -12.64 24.80 23.41
CA GLY A 34 -12.54 23.96 24.61
C GLY A 34 -12.11 22.57 24.17
N THR A 35 -11.33 21.85 24.97
CA THR A 35 -10.89 20.46 24.72
C THR A 35 -12.03 19.59 24.21
N GLN A 36 -12.13 19.45 22.88
CA GLN A 36 -13.21 18.69 22.25
C GLN A 36 -13.04 17.21 22.62
N PRO A 37 -14.08 16.56 23.20
CA PRO A 37 -14.02 15.13 23.47
C PRO A 37 -13.79 14.39 22.15
N ILE A 38 -12.90 13.39 22.15
CA ILE A 38 -12.61 12.59 20.97
C ILE A 38 -13.92 11.92 20.53
N SER A 39 -14.43 12.34 19.38
CA SER A 39 -15.60 11.73 18.76
C SER A 39 -15.19 10.37 18.17
N TRP A 40 -15.20 9.34 19.01
CA TRP A 40 -14.78 7.97 18.66
C TRP A 40 -15.46 7.44 17.39
N PHE A 41 -16.74 7.77 17.20
CA PHE A 41 -17.47 7.41 15.98
C PHE A 41 -16.82 8.01 14.72
N PHE A 42 -16.57 9.32 14.71
CA PHE A 42 -15.96 10.00 13.56
C PHE A 42 -14.53 9.51 13.31
N LEU A 43 -13.77 9.26 14.38
CA LEU A 43 -12.41 8.71 14.31
C LEU A 43 -12.44 7.33 13.64
N CYS A 44 -13.24 6.40 14.17
CA CYS A 44 -13.37 5.06 13.62
C CYS A 44 -13.91 5.10 12.18
N ALA A 45 -14.96 5.86 11.91
CA ALA A 45 -15.53 5.99 10.57
C ALA A 45 -14.53 6.55 9.55
N SER A 46 -13.76 7.58 9.93
CA SER A 46 -12.74 8.16 9.05
C SER A 46 -11.53 7.25 8.87
N MET A 47 -11.17 6.47 9.89
CA MET A 47 -10.12 5.46 9.77
C MET A 47 -10.50 4.31 8.86
N PHE A 48 -11.67 3.69 9.09
CA PHE A 48 -12.15 2.60 8.24
C PHE A 48 -12.51 3.09 6.83
N GLY A 49 -13.16 4.24 6.70
CA GLY A 49 -13.49 4.85 5.42
C GLY A 49 -12.24 5.27 4.64
N GLY A 50 -11.26 5.87 5.31
CA GLY A 50 -9.97 6.24 4.73
C GLY A 50 -9.16 5.00 4.29
N LEU A 51 -9.14 3.95 5.12
CA LEU A 51 -8.52 2.67 4.76
C LEU A 51 -9.23 2.00 3.58
N ALA A 52 -10.57 2.01 3.55
CA ALA A 52 -11.35 1.46 2.44
C ALA A 52 -11.06 2.20 1.13
N LEU A 53 -11.03 3.54 1.15
CA LEU A 53 -10.62 4.34 0.00
C LEU A 53 -9.17 4.06 -0.41
N PHE A 54 -8.26 3.94 0.56
CA PHE A 54 -6.87 3.60 0.31
C PHE A 54 -6.73 2.26 -0.42
N LEU A 55 -7.37 1.20 0.10
CA LEU A 55 -7.38 -0.13 -0.49
C LEU A 55 -8.04 -0.13 -1.87
N TYR A 56 -9.17 0.55 -2.02
CA TYR A 56 -9.87 0.69 -3.31
C TYR A 56 -9.01 1.42 -4.34
N GLY A 57 -8.31 2.49 -3.94
CA GLY A 57 -7.38 3.23 -4.79
C GLY A 57 -6.25 2.33 -5.30
N MET A 58 -5.66 1.52 -4.42
CA MET A 58 -4.65 0.53 -4.79
C MET A 58 -5.20 -0.53 -5.77
N GLU A 59 -6.39 -1.07 -5.52
CA GLU A 59 -7.01 -2.06 -6.42
C GLU A 59 -7.31 -1.47 -7.80
N LYS A 60 -7.87 -0.26 -7.84
CA LYS A 60 -8.19 0.47 -9.07
C LYS A 60 -6.93 0.77 -9.87
N MET A 61 -5.87 1.21 -9.20
CA MET A 61 -4.54 1.42 -9.79
C MET A 61 -3.95 0.11 -10.35
N SER A 62 -3.95 -0.97 -9.57
CA SER A 62 -3.50 -2.31 -10.00
C SER A 62 -4.26 -2.79 -11.22
N THR A 63 -5.58 -2.62 -11.24
CA THR A 63 -6.43 -2.98 -12.39
C THR A 63 -6.12 -2.13 -13.63
N GLY A 64 -5.92 -0.82 -13.46
CA GLY A 64 -5.50 0.08 -14.54
C GLY A 64 -4.13 -0.29 -15.12
N LEU A 65 -3.15 -0.60 -14.27
CA LEU A 65 -1.82 -1.07 -14.68
C LEU A 65 -1.90 -2.43 -15.40
N LYS A 66 -2.69 -3.39 -14.87
CA LYS A 66 -2.93 -4.69 -15.50
C LYS A 66 -3.53 -4.56 -16.89
N ARG A 67 -4.57 -3.72 -17.04
CA ARG A 67 -5.22 -3.47 -18.34
C ARG A 67 -4.30 -2.75 -19.33
N THR A 68 -3.42 -1.87 -18.82
CA THR A 68 -2.38 -1.19 -19.62
C THR A 68 -1.31 -2.18 -20.09
N ALA A 69 -0.92 -3.14 -19.23
CA ALA A 69 0.04 -4.19 -19.57
C ALA A 69 -0.51 -5.21 -20.59
N GLY A 70 -1.84 -5.42 -20.62
CA GLY A 70 -2.54 -6.24 -21.61
C GLY A 70 -2.33 -7.75 -21.44
N ASN A 71 -2.65 -8.54 -22.48
CA ASN A 71 -2.58 -10.02 -22.46
C ASN A 71 -1.18 -10.59 -22.74
N ARG A 72 -0.13 -10.01 -22.16
CA ARG A 72 1.26 -10.44 -22.39
C ARG A 72 1.69 -11.68 -21.61
N MET A 73 0.78 -12.44 -21.01
CA MET A 73 1.12 -13.57 -20.13
C MET A 73 2.06 -14.60 -20.79
N ARG A 74 1.84 -14.94 -22.08
CA ARG A 74 2.77 -15.81 -22.84
C ARG A 74 4.17 -15.20 -23.02
N SER A 75 4.25 -13.89 -23.22
CA SER A 75 5.51 -13.16 -23.38
C SER A 75 6.24 -12.99 -22.04
N ILE A 76 5.49 -12.86 -20.93
CA ILE A 76 6.03 -12.87 -19.57
C ILE A 76 6.68 -14.22 -19.29
N LEU A 77 5.97 -15.33 -19.52
CA LEU A 77 6.52 -16.68 -19.34
C LEU A 77 7.76 -16.92 -20.21
N ALA A 78 7.76 -16.46 -21.47
CA ALA A 78 8.92 -16.56 -22.36
C ALA A 78 10.12 -15.70 -21.91
N ALA A 79 9.88 -14.56 -21.27
CA ALA A 79 10.94 -13.71 -20.73
C ALA A 79 11.55 -14.28 -19.45
N LEU A 80 10.73 -14.91 -18.60
CA LEU A 80 11.13 -15.53 -17.33
C LEU A 80 12.11 -16.68 -17.49
N THR A 81 12.10 -17.37 -18.64
CA THR A 81 12.94 -18.55 -18.89
C THR A 81 14.32 -18.24 -19.46
N ARG A 82 14.60 -16.99 -19.86
CA ARG A 82 15.81 -16.63 -20.62
C ARG A 82 17.07 -16.48 -19.74
N ASN A 83 17.01 -15.72 -18.65
CA ASN A 83 18.16 -15.47 -17.74
C ASN A 83 17.64 -14.95 -16.39
N ARG A 84 18.34 -15.26 -15.28
CA ARG A 84 18.09 -14.76 -13.91
C ARG A 84 17.92 -13.25 -13.80
N VAL A 85 18.69 -12.46 -14.56
CA VAL A 85 18.59 -10.99 -14.52
C VAL A 85 17.28 -10.50 -15.14
N ILE A 86 16.87 -11.12 -16.25
CA ILE A 86 15.58 -10.81 -16.90
C ILE A 86 14.44 -11.26 -15.99
N ALA A 87 14.55 -12.42 -15.36
CA ALA A 87 13.57 -12.91 -14.39
C ALA A 87 13.36 -11.92 -13.23
N MET A 88 14.43 -11.27 -12.74
CA MET A 88 14.35 -10.21 -11.74
C MET A 88 13.59 -8.98 -12.24
N PHE A 89 13.93 -8.42 -13.41
CA PHE A 89 13.19 -7.26 -13.92
C PHE A 89 11.72 -7.59 -14.21
N VAL A 90 11.44 -8.79 -14.71
CA VAL A 90 10.07 -9.26 -14.95
C VAL A 90 9.32 -9.43 -13.62
N GLY A 91 9.94 -10.01 -12.59
CA GLY A 91 9.36 -10.11 -11.25
C GLY A 91 9.03 -8.74 -10.66
N ALA A 92 9.98 -7.79 -10.75
CA ALA A 92 9.76 -6.41 -10.31
C ALA A 92 8.60 -5.75 -11.03
N PHE A 93 8.51 -5.93 -12.36
CA PHE A 93 7.42 -5.40 -13.15
C PHE A 93 6.07 -6.05 -12.80
N ILE A 94 6.02 -7.39 -12.68
CA ILE A 94 4.81 -8.11 -12.31
C ILE A 94 4.31 -7.63 -10.94
N THR A 95 5.19 -7.58 -9.94
CA THR A 95 4.78 -7.17 -8.60
C THR A 95 4.46 -5.70 -8.52
N MET A 96 5.13 -4.81 -9.26
CA MET A 96 4.71 -3.41 -9.37
C MET A 96 3.30 -3.27 -9.97
N VAL A 97 2.97 -4.07 -10.99
CA VAL A 97 1.65 -4.03 -11.65
C VAL A 97 0.57 -4.68 -10.78
N ILE A 98 0.87 -5.83 -10.18
CA ILE A 98 -0.07 -6.59 -9.35
C ILE A 98 -0.22 -5.95 -7.96
N GLN A 99 0.83 -5.31 -7.46
CA GLN A 99 0.97 -4.77 -6.11
C GLN A 99 0.92 -5.82 -4.99
N SER A 100 1.26 -7.07 -5.30
CA SER A 100 1.28 -8.16 -4.33
C SER A 100 2.41 -9.13 -4.64
N SER A 101 3.42 -9.15 -3.76
CA SER A 101 4.50 -10.14 -3.79
C SER A 101 3.97 -11.53 -3.42
N SER A 102 3.05 -11.65 -2.45
CA SER A 102 2.40 -12.93 -2.12
C SER A 102 1.70 -13.56 -3.32
N ALA A 103 0.91 -12.80 -4.08
CA ALA A 103 0.26 -13.32 -5.28
C ALA A 103 1.27 -13.78 -6.34
N THR A 104 2.39 -13.05 -6.47
CA THR A 104 3.50 -13.41 -7.36
C THR A 104 4.14 -14.72 -6.91
N THR A 105 4.37 -14.89 -5.61
CA THR A 105 4.97 -16.10 -5.04
C THR A 105 4.04 -17.32 -5.13
N VAL A 106 2.74 -17.17 -4.88
CA VAL A 106 1.74 -18.24 -5.06
C VAL A 106 1.74 -18.75 -6.50
N MET A 107 1.86 -17.84 -7.48
CA MET A 107 2.00 -18.20 -8.88
C MET A 107 3.30 -18.96 -9.15
N LEU A 108 4.43 -18.52 -8.57
CA LEU A 108 5.72 -19.20 -8.72
C LEU A 108 5.72 -20.61 -8.09
N VAL A 109 5.13 -20.77 -6.89
CA VAL A 109 4.92 -22.07 -6.25
C VAL A 109 4.15 -22.99 -7.18
N SER A 110 3.09 -22.47 -7.82
CA SER A 110 2.26 -23.21 -8.77
C SER A 110 3.02 -23.59 -10.06
N PHE A 111 3.87 -22.71 -10.60
CA PHE A 111 4.67 -22.99 -11.80
C PHE A 111 5.80 -23.99 -11.55
N VAL A 112 6.46 -23.90 -10.40
CA VAL A 112 7.46 -24.89 -9.98
C VAL A 112 6.80 -26.23 -9.70
N GLN A 113 5.63 -26.23 -9.06
CA GLN A 113 4.85 -27.45 -8.85
C GLN A 113 4.44 -28.12 -10.16
N ALA A 114 4.05 -27.35 -11.17
CA ALA A 114 3.66 -27.85 -12.48
C ALA A 114 4.86 -28.21 -13.38
N GLY A 115 6.10 -28.05 -12.91
CA GLY A 115 7.31 -28.30 -13.71
C GLY A 115 7.53 -27.30 -14.85
N LEU A 116 6.79 -26.19 -14.87
CA LEU A 116 6.89 -25.15 -15.91
C LEU A 116 8.12 -24.26 -15.70
N MET A 117 8.73 -24.30 -14.51
CA MET A 117 9.83 -23.46 -14.11
C MET A 117 10.67 -24.15 -13.04
N THR A 118 11.98 -23.88 -13.03
CA THR A 118 12.89 -24.40 -12.00
C THR A 118 12.88 -23.51 -10.75
N PHE A 119 13.25 -24.08 -9.60
CA PHE A 119 13.48 -23.31 -8.38
C PHE A 119 14.48 -22.15 -8.60
N VAL A 120 15.58 -22.40 -9.32
CA VAL A 120 16.61 -21.39 -9.59
C VAL A 120 16.08 -20.21 -10.41
N GLN A 121 15.24 -20.47 -11.42
CA GLN A 121 14.60 -19.39 -12.16
C GLN A 121 13.65 -18.59 -11.27
N SER A 122 12.92 -19.27 -10.36
CA SER A 122 11.92 -18.63 -9.49
C SER A 122 12.57 -17.63 -8.51
N MET A 123 13.81 -17.91 -8.09
CA MET A 123 14.61 -17.03 -7.23
C MET A 123 14.85 -15.66 -7.86
N GLY A 124 15.12 -15.62 -9.17
CA GLY A 124 15.27 -14.36 -9.90
C GLY A 124 13.98 -13.53 -9.83
N VAL A 125 12.82 -14.17 -10.00
CA VAL A 125 11.52 -13.50 -9.94
C VAL A 125 11.18 -13.03 -8.54
N ILE A 126 11.48 -13.82 -7.50
CA ILE A 126 11.29 -13.44 -6.10
C ILE A 126 12.09 -12.17 -5.78
N LEU A 127 13.38 -12.15 -6.12
CA LEU A 127 14.23 -10.97 -5.90
C LEU A 127 13.65 -9.73 -6.61
N GLY A 128 13.15 -9.92 -7.82
CA GLY A 128 12.42 -8.88 -8.54
C GLY A 128 11.17 -8.42 -7.81
N ALA A 129 10.33 -9.35 -7.38
CA ALA A 129 9.05 -9.08 -6.72
C ALA A 129 9.22 -8.23 -5.46
N ASP A 130 10.23 -8.52 -4.65
CA ASP A 130 10.55 -7.77 -3.45
C ASP A 130 10.98 -6.33 -3.78
N ILE A 131 11.81 -6.16 -4.82
CA ILE A 131 12.16 -4.83 -5.36
C ILE A 131 10.90 -4.10 -5.84
N GLY A 132 10.02 -4.77 -6.58
CA GLY A 132 8.77 -4.20 -7.09
C GLY A 132 7.85 -3.69 -5.98
N THR A 133 7.78 -4.41 -4.85
CA THR A 133 6.97 -4.03 -3.68
C THR A 133 7.44 -2.72 -3.05
N THR A 134 8.71 -2.35 -3.19
CA THR A 134 9.23 -1.08 -2.66
C THR A 134 8.64 0.16 -3.35
N VAL A 135 8.18 0.03 -4.60
CA VAL A 135 7.65 1.14 -5.38
C VAL A 135 6.46 1.78 -4.68
N THR A 136 5.58 0.99 -4.06
CA THR A 136 4.40 1.49 -3.34
C THR A 136 4.77 2.36 -2.15
N ALA A 137 5.71 1.89 -1.32
CA ALA A 137 6.17 2.65 -0.16
C ALA A 137 6.83 3.97 -0.58
N GLN A 138 7.61 3.96 -1.67
CA GLN A 138 8.21 5.18 -2.22
C GLN A 138 7.15 6.16 -2.74
N LEU A 139 6.16 5.66 -3.48
CA LEU A 139 5.04 6.47 -3.96
C LEU A 139 4.29 7.15 -2.79
N ILE A 140 4.04 6.40 -1.71
CA ILE A 140 3.39 6.90 -0.49
C ILE A 140 4.26 7.93 0.25
N ALA A 141 5.57 7.74 0.26
CA ALA A 141 6.52 8.63 0.93
C ALA A 141 6.65 9.99 0.23
N PHE A 142 6.43 10.07 -1.08
CA PHE A 142 6.25 11.35 -1.75
C PHE A 142 4.95 11.98 -1.25
N LYS A 143 5.04 13.16 -0.62
CA LYS A 143 3.90 13.92 -0.04
C LYS A 143 2.91 14.40 -1.11
N LEU A 144 2.26 13.47 -1.80
CA LEU A 144 1.34 13.71 -2.91
C LEU A 144 -0.12 13.85 -2.43
N THR A 145 -0.34 13.83 -1.11
CA THR A 145 -1.66 14.00 -0.48
C THR A 145 -2.36 15.29 -0.88
N ASP A 146 -1.61 16.36 -1.14
CA ASP A 146 -2.18 17.66 -1.55
C ASP A 146 -2.64 17.68 -3.01
N TYR A 147 -2.05 16.83 -3.85
CA TYR A 147 -2.42 16.68 -5.26
C TYR A 147 -3.49 15.61 -5.48
N ALA A 148 -3.94 14.91 -4.43
CA ALA A 148 -4.87 13.79 -4.51
C ALA A 148 -6.14 14.14 -5.31
N LEU A 149 -6.82 15.24 -4.97
CA LEU A 149 -8.05 15.66 -5.66
C LEU A 149 -7.81 16.04 -7.13
N LEU A 150 -6.64 16.65 -7.44
CA LEU A 150 -6.26 16.97 -8.81
C LEU A 150 -6.05 15.69 -9.64
N MET A 151 -5.37 14.70 -9.06
CA MET A 151 -5.17 13.39 -9.70
C MET A 151 -6.50 12.66 -9.94
N ILE A 152 -7.45 12.74 -9.01
CA ILE A 152 -8.81 12.21 -9.19
C ILE A 152 -9.50 12.94 -10.36
N GLY A 153 -9.47 14.28 -10.37
CA GLY A 153 -10.14 15.08 -11.40
C GLY A 153 -9.60 14.81 -12.82
N ILE A 154 -8.27 14.82 -12.97
CA ILE A 154 -7.61 14.52 -14.24
C ILE A 154 -7.86 13.06 -14.64
N GLY A 155 -7.67 12.12 -13.72
CA GLY A 155 -7.86 10.70 -13.97
C GLY A 155 -9.30 10.37 -14.39
N PHE A 156 -10.28 10.96 -13.72
CA PHE A 156 -11.69 10.78 -14.03
C PHE A 156 -12.03 11.38 -15.40
N SER A 157 -11.46 12.54 -15.73
CA SER A 157 -11.61 13.16 -17.04
C SER A 157 -11.03 12.28 -18.15
N LEU A 158 -9.83 11.72 -17.96
CA LEU A 158 -9.21 10.78 -18.89
C LEU A 158 -10.03 9.48 -19.06
N HIS A 159 -10.58 8.96 -17.96
CA HIS A 159 -11.44 7.77 -17.99
C HIS A 159 -12.76 8.03 -18.74
N MET A 160 -13.42 9.16 -18.47
CA MET A 160 -14.73 9.51 -19.02
C MET A 160 -14.65 9.91 -20.49
N PHE A 161 -13.71 10.79 -20.84
CA PHE A 161 -13.60 11.36 -22.19
C PHE A 161 -12.58 10.64 -23.09
N GLY A 162 -11.82 9.69 -22.54
CA GLY A 162 -10.86 8.89 -23.29
C GLY A 162 -11.54 8.08 -24.39
N LYS A 163 -11.19 8.33 -25.65
CA LYS A 163 -11.72 7.57 -26.80
C LYS A 163 -11.04 6.22 -26.98
N ARG A 164 -9.78 6.08 -26.55
CA ARG A 164 -8.98 4.85 -26.66
C ARG A 164 -8.95 4.10 -25.33
N GLY A 165 -8.97 2.77 -25.38
CA GLY A 165 -8.92 1.92 -24.18
C GLY A 165 -7.69 2.19 -23.31
N MET A 166 -6.53 2.46 -23.93
CA MET A 166 -5.29 2.82 -23.22
C MET A 166 -5.45 4.11 -22.39
N THR A 167 -6.06 5.15 -22.95
CA THR A 167 -6.29 6.42 -22.24
C THR A 167 -7.20 6.22 -21.04
N LYS A 168 -8.23 5.36 -21.18
CA LYS A 168 -9.11 5.01 -20.05
C LYS A 168 -8.37 4.26 -18.95
N ASN A 169 -7.47 3.35 -19.32
CA ASN A 169 -6.66 2.60 -18.36
C ASN A 169 -5.68 3.52 -17.61
N VAL A 170 -5.04 4.48 -18.29
CA VAL A 170 -4.21 5.50 -17.64
C VAL A 170 -5.05 6.41 -16.72
N GLY A 171 -6.30 6.71 -17.13
CA GLY A 171 -7.28 7.35 -16.27
C GLY A 171 -7.57 6.54 -15.00
N ASP A 172 -7.82 5.23 -15.12
CA ASP A 172 -8.02 4.32 -13.98
C ASP A 172 -6.82 4.32 -13.01
N VAL A 173 -5.59 4.31 -13.55
CA VAL A 173 -4.36 4.42 -12.74
C VAL A 173 -4.33 5.74 -11.97
N SER A 174 -4.58 6.85 -12.66
CA SER A 174 -4.52 8.19 -12.07
C SER A 174 -5.61 8.40 -11.00
N VAL A 175 -6.84 7.93 -11.25
CA VAL A 175 -7.93 7.94 -10.24
C VAL A 175 -7.55 7.07 -9.05
N GLY A 176 -7.03 5.87 -9.27
CA GLY A 176 -6.60 4.97 -8.21
C GLY A 176 -5.57 5.62 -7.29
N PHE A 177 -4.54 6.26 -7.86
CA PHE A 177 -3.58 7.05 -7.10
C PHE A 177 -4.21 8.18 -6.31
N GLY A 178 -5.08 8.98 -6.94
CA GLY A 178 -5.72 10.10 -6.27
C GLY A 178 -6.61 9.67 -5.09
N ILE A 179 -7.39 8.60 -5.26
CA ILE A 179 -8.22 8.04 -4.18
C ILE A 179 -7.34 7.45 -3.07
N LEU A 180 -6.24 6.77 -3.42
CA LEU A 180 -5.28 6.23 -2.46
C LEU A 180 -4.76 7.32 -1.53
N PHE A 181 -4.24 8.42 -2.10
CA PHE A 181 -3.72 9.55 -1.33
C PHE A 181 -4.81 10.30 -0.56
N PHE A 182 -6.01 10.41 -1.12
CA PHE A 182 -7.15 11.01 -0.41
C PHE A 182 -7.56 10.18 0.82
N GLY A 183 -7.57 8.84 0.69
CA GLY A 183 -7.80 7.93 1.82
C GLY A 183 -6.74 8.09 2.91
N MET A 184 -5.45 8.22 2.52
CA MET A 184 -4.39 8.53 3.48
C MET A 184 -4.62 9.85 4.20
N LYS A 185 -4.99 10.91 3.46
CA LYS A 185 -5.27 12.23 4.04
C LYS A 185 -6.39 12.15 5.07
N LEU A 186 -7.48 11.44 4.75
CA LEU A 186 -8.61 11.24 5.66
C LEU A 186 -8.19 10.52 6.95
N MET A 187 -7.38 9.46 6.85
CA MET A 187 -6.82 8.78 8.03
C MET A 187 -5.90 9.71 8.83
N SER A 188 -5.05 10.48 8.14
CA SER A 188 -4.11 11.43 8.75
C SER A 188 -4.84 12.50 9.55
N ASP A 189 -5.90 13.08 8.99
CA ASP A 189 -6.70 14.12 9.62
C ASP A 189 -7.50 13.58 10.82
N ALA A 190 -8.03 12.36 10.72
CA ALA A 190 -8.75 11.69 11.81
C ALA A 190 -7.87 11.39 13.03
N MET A 191 -6.56 11.23 12.81
CA MET A 191 -5.57 10.88 13.84
C MET A 191 -5.03 12.12 14.60
N LYS A 192 -5.26 13.34 14.13
CA LYS A 192 -4.77 14.58 14.78
C LYS A 192 -5.14 14.71 16.27
N PRO A 193 -6.39 14.42 16.70
CA PRO A 193 -6.77 14.55 18.12
C PRO A 193 -6.06 13.54 19.04
N LEU A 194 -5.59 12.41 18.50
CA LEU A 194 -4.90 11.38 19.29
C LEU A 194 -3.50 11.82 19.76
N ARG A 195 -2.93 12.87 19.16
CA ARG A 195 -1.62 13.42 19.55
C ARG A 195 -1.58 13.94 21.00
N THR A 196 -2.73 14.26 21.57
CA THR A 196 -2.86 14.78 22.95
C THR A 196 -3.54 13.79 23.89
N TYR A 197 -3.86 12.57 23.43
CA TYR A 197 -4.57 11.58 24.23
C TYR A 197 -3.59 10.64 24.93
N ALA A 198 -3.44 10.81 26.25
CA ALA A 198 -2.41 10.13 27.05
C ALA A 198 -2.41 8.61 26.89
N VAL A 199 -3.59 7.96 26.97
CA VAL A 199 -3.72 6.50 26.81
C VAL A 199 -3.17 6.02 25.48
N PHE A 200 -3.44 6.75 24.38
CA PHE A 200 -2.93 6.39 23.07
C PHE A 200 -1.42 6.57 22.98
N ILE A 201 -0.87 7.65 23.54
CA ILE A 201 0.58 7.89 23.57
C ILE A 201 1.29 6.77 24.36
N ASP A 202 0.73 6.37 25.50
CA ASP A 202 1.30 5.29 26.31
C ASP A 202 1.21 3.93 25.60
N THR A 203 0.12 3.64 24.90
CA THR A 203 0.04 2.46 24.02
C THR A 203 1.05 2.52 22.87
N MET A 204 1.29 3.69 22.27
CA MET A 204 2.31 3.85 21.22
C MET A 204 3.73 3.67 21.77
N ARG A 205 4.00 4.01 23.03
CA ARG A 205 5.28 3.71 23.69
C ARG A 205 5.50 2.22 23.87
N GLU A 206 4.46 1.45 24.18
CA GLU A 206 4.57 -0.01 24.23
C GLU A 206 4.96 -0.60 22.86
N MET A 207 4.63 0.07 21.76
CA MET A 207 5.04 -0.32 20.41
C MET A 207 6.53 -0.10 20.13
N GLU A 208 7.27 0.62 20.98
CA GLU A 208 8.74 0.69 20.92
C GLU A 208 9.38 -0.65 21.29
N ASN A 209 8.69 -1.51 22.04
CA ASN A 209 9.13 -2.88 22.24
C ASN A 209 9.01 -3.64 20.91
N PRO A 210 10.14 -4.10 20.32
CA PRO A 210 10.14 -4.71 19.00
C PRO A 210 9.22 -5.93 18.88
N PHE A 211 9.04 -6.69 19.96
CA PHE A 211 8.19 -7.87 19.96
C PHE A 211 6.72 -7.52 19.68
N PHE A 212 6.18 -6.51 20.35
CA PHE A 212 4.80 -6.07 20.17
C PHE A 212 4.58 -5.43 18.79
N GLY A 213 5.55 -4.62 18.33
CA GLY A 213 5.51 -4.06 16.98
C GLY A 213 5.45 -5.13 15.90
N ILE A 214 6.31 -6.15 15.99
CA ILE A 214 6.33 -7.29 15.05
C ILE A 214 5.00 -8.04 15.09
N LEU A 215 4.50 -8.38 16.28
CA LEU A 215 3.26 -9.15 16.42
C LEU A 215 2.06 -8.41 15.81
N ILE A 216 1.90 -7.12 16.12
CA ILE A 216 0.78 -6.31 15.63
C ILE A 216 0.88 -6.11 14.11
N GLY A 217 2.08 -5.80 13.60
CA GLY A 217 2.31 -5.67 12.17
C GLY A 217 2.00 -6.96 11.40
N ALA A 218 2.41 -8.11 11.95
CA ALA A 218 2.13 -9.42 11.37
C ALA A 218 0.65 -9.75 11.37
N LEU A 219 -0.05 -9.56 12.49
CA LEU A 219 -1.49 -9.80 12.60
C LEU A 219 -2.27 -8.90 11.65
N PHE A 220 -2.01 -7.59 11.67
CA PHE A 220 -2.71 -6.64 10.82
C PHE A 220 -2.49 -6.97 9.34
N THR A 221 -1.26 -7.27 8.93
CA THR A 221 -0.97 -7.62 7.54
C THR A 221 -1.57 -8.96 7.14
N SER A 222 -1.61 -9.94 8.04
CA SER A 222 -2.23 -11.24 7.75
C SER A 222 -3.73 -11.11 7.53
N LEU A 223 -4.39 -10.21 8.28
CA LEU A 223 -5.82 -9.92 8.14
C LEU A 223 -6.12 -9.14 6.87
N VAL A 224 -5.37 -8.07 6.61
CA VAL A 224 -5.55 -7.19 5.44
C VAL A 224 -4.98 -7.82 4.16
N GLN A 225 -4.09 -8.80 4.29
CA GLN A 225 -3.34 -9.46 3.22
C GLN A 225 -2.54 -8.51 2.31
N SER A 226 -2.11 -7.36 2.83
CA SER A 226 -1.33 -6.38 2.08
C SER A 226 -0.33 -5.65 2.98
N SER A 227 0.96 -5.98 2.88
CA SER A 227 2.03 -5.26 3.57
C SER A 227 2.18 -3.82 3.11
N SER A 228 1.83 -3.52 1.85
CA SER A 228 1.79 -2.15 1.35
C SER A 228 0.70 -1.32 2.04
N ALA A 229 -0.44 -1.94 2.40
CA ALA A 229 -1.47 -1.28 3.19
C ALA A 229 -1.00 -1.01 4.62
N THR A 230 -0.42 -2.02 5.27
CA THR A 230 0.15 -1.87 6.61
C THR A 230 1.22 -0.79 6.66
N THR A 231 2.15 -0.82 5.70
CA THR A 231 3.21 0.20 5.57
C THR A 231 2.61 1.58 5.33
N GLY A 232 1.55 1.70 4.53
CA GLY A 232 0.82 2.96 4.33
C GLY A 232 0.25 3.52 5.64
N VAL A 233 -0.37 2.67 6.47
CA VAL A 233 -0.88 3.07 7.80
C VAL A 233 0.27 3.51 8.70
N VAL A 234 1.38 2.76 8.74
CA VAL A 234 2.59 3.15 9.51
C VAL A 234 3.11 4.51 9.06
N ILE A 235 3.20 4.75 7.75
CA ILE A 235 3.65 6.04 7.21
C ILE A 235 2.70 7.17 7.63
N VAL A 236 1.38 6.95 7.59
CA VAL A 236 0.40 7.96 8.04
C VAL A 236 0.57 8.28 9.52
N LEU A 237 0.73 7.26 10.38
CA LEU A 237 0.96 7.44 11.82
C LEU A 237 2.27 8.19 12.09
N ALA A 238 3.33 7.85 11.37
CA ALA A 238 4.63 8.51 11.47
C ALA A 238 4.59 9.97 10.97
N GLN A 239 3.89 10.25 9.87
CA GLN A 239 3.66 11.63 9.38
C GLN A 239 2.88 12.48 10.38
N GLN A 240 2.02 11.86 11.18
CA GLN A 240 1.32 12.52 12.26
C GLN A 240 2.14 12.62 13.56
N GLY A 241 3.40 12.16 13.57
CA GLY A 241 4.25 12.17 14.77
C GLY A 241 3.74 11.25 15.89
N LEU A 242 2.80 10.36 15.59
CA LEU A 242 2.22 9.40 16.54
C LEU A 242 3.08 8.15 16.70
N LEU A 243 3.98 7.91 15.75
CA LEU A 243 4.78 6.71 15.67
C LEU A 243 6.22 7.11 15.32
N THR A 244 7.17 6.74 16.19
CA THR A 244 8.60 7.02 15.99
C THR A 244 9.17 6.10 14.92
N LEU A 245 10.32 6.46 14.34
CA LEU A 245 10.99 5.56 13.40
C LEU A 245 11.33 4.21 14.06
N GLU A 246 11.71 4.24 15.33
CA GLU A 246 12.09 3.08 16.13
C GLU A 246 10.91 2.12 16.37
N ALA A 247 9.69 2.64 16.58
CA ALA A 247 8.49 1.82 16.65
C ALA A 247 7.98 1.37 15.26
N GLY A 248 8.26 2.16 14.21
CA GLY A 248 7.80 1.87 12.85
C GLY A 248 8.53 0.71 12.21
N ILE A 249 9.82 0.57 12.51
CA ILE A 249 10.69 -0.49 11.98
C ILE A 249 10.17 -1.89 12.36
N PRO A 250 9.94 -2.23 13.65
CA PRO A 250 9.35 -3.51 14.05
C PRO A 250 7.98 -3.77 13.43
N LEU A 251 7.17 -2.74 13.23
CA LEU A 251 5.83 -2.88 12.66
C LEU A 251 5.86 -3.24 11.17
N VAL A 252 6.76 -2.62 10.41
CA VAL A 252 6.99 -2.97 9.00
C VAL A 252 7.62 -4.36 8.88
N PHE A 253 8.55 -4.71 9.77
CA PHE A 253 9.13 -6.06 9.83
C PHE A 253 8.04 -7.13 10.08
N GLY A 254 7.18 -6.89 11.08
CA GLY A 254 6.00 -7.71 11.32
C GLY A 254 5.10 -7.82 10.10
N ALA A 255 4.86 -6.70 9.39
CA ALA A 255 4.05 -6.71 8.18
C ALA A 255 4.60 -7.66 7.11
N ASN A 256 5.91 -7.75 7.01
CA ASN A 256 6.54 -8.67 6.08
C ASN A 256 6.39 -10.13 6.47
N ILE A 257 6.54 -10.45 7.75
CA ILE A 257 6.23 -11.78 8.28
C ILE A 257 4.79 -12.17 7.94
N GLY A 258 3.84 -11.26 8.16
CA GLY A 258 2.42 -11.50 7.83
C GLY A 258 2.20 -11.81 6.34
N THR A 259 2.95 -11.17 5.46
CA THR A 259 2.89 -11.40 3.99
C THR A 259 3.34 -12.82 3.61
N CYS A 260 4.29 -13.38 4.36
CA CYS A 260 4.84 -14.69 4.11
C CYS A 260 3.87 -15.83 4.45
N ILE A 261 2.87 -15.59 5.32
CA ILE A 261 1.88 -16.59 5.70
C ILE A 261 1.13 -17.12 4.48
N THR A 262 0.69 -16.23 3.57
CA THR A 262 -0.04 -16.63 2.35
C THR A 262 0.80 -17.55 1.44
N ALA A 263 2.08 -17.25 1.26
CA ALA A 263 2.98 -18.09 0.47
C ALA A 263 3.25 -19.44 1.15
N GLY A 264 3.42 -19.43 2.47
CA GLY A 264 3.55 -20.63 3.28
C GLY A 264 2.34 -21.55 3.13
N LEU A 265 1.13 -21.01 3.30
CA LEU A 265 -0.13 -21.73 3.12
C LEU A 265 -0.26 -22.33 1.70
N ALA A 266 0.07 -21.56 0.67
CA ALA A 266 0.01 -22.03 -0.72
C ALA A 266 1.02 -23.16 -1.04
N SER A 267 2.07 -23.31 -0.25
CA SER A 267 3.07 -24.37 -0.43
C SER A 267 2.73 -25.69 0.27
N ILE A 268 1.69 -25.71 1.11
CA ILE A 268 1.26 -26.93 1.82
C ILE A 268 0.80 -27.98 0.80
N GLY A 269 1.26 -29.23 0.97
CA GLY A 269 0.95 -30.33 0.05
C GLY A 269 1.68 -30.28 -1.30
N THR A 270 2.54 -29.31 -1.54
CA THR A 270 3.33 -29.20 -2.79
C THR A 270 4.67 -29.94 -2.72
N SER A 271 5.35 -30.07 -3.87
CA SER A 271 6.67 -30.66 -4.03
C SER A 271 7.75 -29.94 -3.22
N ARG A 272 8.89 -30.62 -3.00
CA ARG A 272 10.01 -30.05 -2.24
C ARG A 272 10.54 -28.75 -2.87
N GLU A 273 10.60 -28.69 -4.19
CA GLU A 273 11.04 -27.47 -4.89
C GLU A 273 10.02 -26.34 -4.73
N ALA A 274 8.71 -26.62 -4.84
CA ALA A 274 7.67 -25.62 -4.62
C ALA A 274 7.65 -25.07 -3.17
N LYS A 275 7.90 -25.93 -2.17
CA LYS A 275 8.11 -25.50 -0.78
C LYS A 275 9.34 -24.62 -0.60
N ARG A 276 10.44 -24.93 -1.32
CA ARG A 276 11.65 -24.09 -1.31
C ARG A 276 11.37 -22.70 -1.87
N VAL A 277 10.50 -22.54 -2.86
CA VAL A 277 10.08 -21.21 -3.38
C VAL A 277 9.46 -20.36 -2.27
N ALA A 278 8.50 -20.90 -1.52
CA ALA A 278 7.83 -20.17 -0.45
C ALA A 278 8.80 -19.79 0.68
N MET A 279 9.69 -20.70 1.09
CA MET A 279 10.72 -20.40 2.07
C MET A 279 11.71 -19.35 1.56
N ALA A 280 12.11 -19.43 0.29
CA ALA A 280 13.01 -18.47 -0.32
C ALA A 280 12.41 -17.07 -0.34
N HIS A 281 11.12 -16.92 -0.66
CA HIS A 281 10.43 -15.63 -0.58
C HIS A 281 10.47 -15.06 0.85
N ALA A 282 10.14 -15.88 1.85
CA ALA A 282 10.20 -15.43 3.25
C ALA A 282 11.60 -14.96 3.64
N ILE A 283 12.63 -15.72 3.31
CA ILE A 283 14.02 -15.36 3.63
C ILE A 283 14.46 -14.08 2.90
N HIS A 284 14.17 -13.95 1.59
CA HIS A 284 14.57 -12.75 0.84
C HIS A 284 13.88 -11.49 1.35
N MET A 285 12.59 -11.60 1.67
CA MET A 285 11.80 -10.47 2.12
C MET A 285 12.30 -9.94 3.48
N GLU A 286 12.62 -10.84 4.43
CA GLU A 286 13.23 -10.46 5.71
C GLU A 286 14.66 -9.91 5.54
N LEU A 287 15.46 -10.51 4.65
CA LEU A 287 16.81 -10.03 4.35
C LEU A 287 16.77 -8.62 3.75
N MET A 288 15.87 -8.38 2.79
CA MET A 288 15.67 -7.06 2.17
C MET A 288 15.28 -6.01 3.20
N ASP A 289 14.44 -6.36 4.17
CA ASP A 289 14.05 -5.44 5.23
C ASP A 289 15.17 -5.12 6.20
N LEU A 290 15.96 -6.13 6.61
CA LEU A 290 17.18 -5.91 7.40
C LEU A 290 18.15 -4.98 6.66
N LEU A 291 18.35 -5.17 5.36
CA LEU A 291 19.21 -4.31 4.55
C LEU A 291 18.69 -2.86 4.52
N LYS A 292 17.38 -2.65 4.36
CA LYS A 292 16.78 -1.30 4.41
C LYS A 292 16.98 -0.66 5.78
N GLN A 293 16.80 -1.41 6.86
CA GLN A 293 17.00 -0.92 8.22
C GLN A 293 18.45 -0.47 8.45
N ILE A 294 19.44 -1.27 8.01
CA ILE A 294 20.86 -0.90 8.09
C ILE A 294 21.13 0.43 7.37
N VAL A 295 20.57 0.63 6.17
CA VAL A 295 20.71 1.88 5.41
C VAL A 295 20.06 3.06 6.15
N VAL A 296 18.89 2.85 6.76
CA VAL A 296 18.19 3.90 7.53
C VAL A 296 18.97 4.27 8.79
N TYR A 297 19.43 3.30 9.56
CA TYR A 297 20.21 3.56 10.78
C TYR A 297 21.55 4.22 10.47
N SER A 298 22.28 3.75 9.46
CA SER A 298 23.53 4.39 9.03
C SER A 298 23.31 5.84 8.56
N SER A 299 22.22 6.12 7.84
CA SER A 299 21.86 7.49 7.46
C SER A 299 21.53 8.38 8.66
N ASN A 300 20.81 7.87 9.67
CA ASN A 300 20.51 8.65 10.87
C ASN A 300 21.76 8.93 11.69
N ILE A 301 22.65 7.94 11.85
CA ILE A 301 23.94 8.12 12.50
C ILE A 301 24.74 9.22 11.78
N ALA A 302 24.82 9.16 10.45
CA ALA A 302 25.51 10.18 9.65
C ALA A 302 24.93 11.59 9.86
N LYS A 303 23.58 11.74 9.91
CA LYS A 303 22.94 13.02 10.20
C LYS A 303 23.30 13.54 11.59
N THR A 304 23.31 12.68 12.61
CA THR A 304 23.69 13.07 13.98
C THR A 304 25.14 13.56 14.04
N PHE A 305 26.07 12.90 13.34
CA PHE A 305 27.45 13.37 13.23
C PHE A 305 27.55 14.73 12.51
N LEU A 306 26.83 14.91 11.40
CA LEU A 306 26.84 16.18 10.66
C LEU A 306 26.30 17.35 11.51
N VAL A 307 25.22 17.13 12.27
CA VAL A 307 24.67 18.16 13.18
C VAL A 307 25.66 18.51 14.29
N LYS A 308 26.31 17.51 14.91
CA LYS A 308 27.38 17.77 15.89
C LYS A 308 28.55 18.56 15.29
N CYS A 309 29.03 18.18 14.10
CA CYS A 309 30.09 18.89 13.40
C CYS A 309 29.71 20.34 13.00
N GLN A 310 28.42 20.64 12.82
CA GLN A 310 27.95 22.01 12.58
C GLN A 310 27.81 22.80 13.88
N ALA A 311 27.44 22.16 14.99
CA ALA A 311 27.37 22.78 16.31
C ALA A 311 28.76 23.16 16.84
N ASP A 312 29.78 22.33 16.61
CA ASP A 312 31.17 22.60 17.04
C ASP A 312 31.87 23.72 16.22
N LYS A 313 31.24 24.23 15.16
CA LYS A 313 31.75 25.35 14.34
C LYS A 313 31.27 26.74 14.79
N HIS A 314 30.40 26.82 15.79
CA HIS A 314 29.86 28.05 16.37
C HIS A 314 30.21 28.15 17.85
#